data_AF-A0A7K1TFH9-F1
#
_entry.id   AF-A0A7K1TFH9-F1
#
_cell.length_a   1.000
_cell.length_b   1.000
_cell.length_c   1.000
_cell.angle_alpha   90.00
_cell.angle_beta   90.00
_cell.angle_gamma   90.00
#
_symmetry.space_group_name_H-M   'P 1'
#
loop_
_entity.id
_entity.type
_entity.pdbx_description
1 polymer ?
#
loop_
_entity_poly.entity_id
_entity_poly.type
_entity_poly.pdbx_seq_one_letter_code
_entity_poly.pdbx_strand_id
1 'polypeptide(L)' 'MFATFFFGAIALLLLDALLASITMYIAYSHGHSRLKWFLLGLALPFLSIFIALAVAIRDEQRAKAARGGAPAPIPEPGEF' A
#
# COMPACT_ATOMS: atom_id res chain seq x y z
N MET A 1 -8.63 -1.43 -24.48
CA MET A 1 -7.64 -1.43 -23.39
C MET A 1 -7.54 -0.07 -22.71
N PHE A 2 -7.21 1.03 -23.40
CA PHE A 2 -7.11 2.37 -22.79
C PHE A 2 -8.36 2.81 -22.01
N ALA A 3 -9.55 2.69 -22.62
CA ALA A 3 -10.81 3.07 -21.97
C ALA A 3 -11.05 2.29 -20.67
N THR A 4 -10.78 0.98 -20.65
CA THR A 4 -10.92 0.13 -19.46
C THR A 4 -10.00 0.59 -18.33
N PHE A 5 -8.74 0.90 -18.63
CA PHE A 5 -7.81 1.45 -17.63
C PHE A 5 -8.26 2.81 -17.12
N PHE A 6 -8.72 3.69 -18.02
CA PHE A 6 -9.20 5.02 -17.65
C PHE A 6 -10.42 4.96 -16.73
N PHE A 7 -11.45 4.20 -17.11
CA PHE A 7 -12.64 4.03 -16.28
C PHE A 7 -12.35 3.27 -14.99
N GLY A 8 -11.43 2.30 -15.02
CA GLY A 8 -10.95 1.60 -13.83
C GLY A 8 -10.26 2.55 -12.84
N ALA A 9 -9.36 3.41 -13.32
CA ALA A 9 -8.70 4.41 -12.48
C ALA A 9 -9.70 5.39 -11.86
N ILE A 10 -10.69 5.86 -12.63
CA ILE A 10 -11.76 6.72 -12.10
C ILE A 10 -12.57 5.99 -11.03
N ALA A 11 -12.98 4.74 -11.27
CA ALA A 11 -13.74 3.96 -10.29
C ALA A 11 -12.96 3.77 -8.98
N LEU A 12 -11.65 3.52 -9.06
CA LEU A 12 -10.77 3.42 -7.90
C LEU A 12 -10.64 4.75 -7.16
N LEU A 13 -10.48 5.87 -7.86
CA LEU A 13 -10.45 7.20 -7.25
C LEU A 13 -11.76 7.57 -6.57
N LEU A 14 -12.90 7.22 -7.17
CA LEU A 14 -14.22 7.44 -6.56
C LEU A 14 -14.41 6.59 -5.31
N LEU A 15 -13.99 5.33 -5.36
CA LEU A 15 -14.01 4.45 -4.19
C LEU A 15 -13.13 5.02 -3.06
N ASP A 16 -11.92 5.47 -3.39
CA ASP A 16 -11.00 6.08 -2.43
C ASP A 16 -11.58 7.35 -1.80
N ALA A 17 -12.15 8.24 -2.62
CA ALA A 17 -12.83 9.44 -2.13
C ALA A 17 -14.02 9.12 -1.20
N LEU A 18 -14.74 8.03 -1.47
CA LEU A 18 -15.84 7.56 -0.61
C LEU A 18 -15.30 7.06 0.74
N LEU A 19 -14.22 6.28 0.74
CA LEU A 19 -13.55 5.84 1.97
C LEU A 19 -13.00 7.03 2.77
N ALA A 20 -12.33 7.98 2.11
CA ALA A 20 -11.84 9.21 2.71
C ALA A 20 -12.99 10.04 3.32
N SER A 21 -14.17 10.03 2.70
CA SER A 21 -15.37 10.68 3.22
C SER A 21 -15.90 10.03 4.50
N ILE A 22 -15.82 8.70 4.60
CA ILE A 22 -16.15 7.97 5.83
C ILE A 22 -15.16 8.34 6.96
N THR A 23 -13.86 8.35 6.67
CA THR A 23 -12.82 8.78 7.62
C THR A 23 -13.06 10.21 8.11
N MET A 24 -13.37 11.13 7.18
CA MET A 24 -13.74 12.49 7.49
C MET A 24 -14.96 12.55 8.41
N TYR A 25 -16.02 11.80 8.10
CA TYR A 25 -17.25 11.80 8.88
C TYR A 25 -17.01 11.36 10.33
N ILE A 26 -16.26 10.26 10.52
CA ILE A 26 -15.91 9.77 11.85
C ILE A 26 -15.08 10.81 12.60
N ALA A 27 -14.09 11.44 11.96
CA ALA A 27 -13.28 12.43 12.64
C ALA A 27 -14.07 13.70 12.99
N TYR A 28 -14.97 14.12 12.10
CA TYR A 28 -15.83 15.27 12.33
C TYR A 28 -16.81 15.04 13.48
N SER A 29 -17.36 13.83 13.62
CA SER A 29 -18.25 13.49 14.74
C SER A 29 -17.55 13.57 16.10
N HIS A 30 -16.21 13.55 16.13
CA HIS A 30 -15.38 13.72 17.32
C HIS A 30 -14.80 15.14 17.48
N GLY A 31 -15.29 16.11 16.70
CA GLY A 31 -14.87 17.52 16.80
C GLY A 31 -13.58 17.86 16.04
N HIS A 32 -13.04 16.97 15.22
CA HIS A 32 -11.87 17.26 14.40
C HIS A 32 -12.21 17.96 13.07
N SER A 33 -11.19 18.57 12.45
CA SER A 33 -11.33 19.27 11.17
C SER A 33 -11.64 18.32 10.01
N ARG A 34 -12.76 18.56 9.32
CA ARG A 34 -13.22 17.79 8.15
C ARG A 34 -12.14 17.65 7.08
N LEU A 35 -11.57 18.77 6.64
CA LEU A 35 -10.65 18.79 5.51
C LEU A 35 -9.34 18.05 5.80
N LYS A 36 -8.81 18.17 7.03
CA LYS A 36 -7.57 17.47 7.41
C LYS A 36 -7.72 15.96 7.31
N TRP A 37 -8.83 15.43 7.83
CA TRP A 37 -9.08 13.98 7.86
C TRP A 37 -9.52 13.41 6.51
N PHE A 38 -10.20 14.22 5.69
CA PHE A 38 -10.48 13.85 4.30
C PHE A 38 -9.18 13.72 3.50
N LEU A 39 -8.30 14.73 3.53
CA LEU A 39 -7.02 14.68 2.83
C LEU A 39 -6.10 13.57 3.36
N LEU A 40 -6.14 13.32 4.67
CA LEU A 40 -5.43 12.20 5.27
C LEU A 40 -5.94 10.86 4.69
N GLY A 41 -7.26 10.66 4.66
CA GLY A 41 -7.87 9.46 4.10
C GLY A 41 -7.54 9.26 2.63
N LEU A 42 -7.57 10.34 1.83
CA LEU A 42 -7.27 10.32 0.40
C LEU A 42 -5.77 10.06 0.12
N ALA A 43 -4.87 10.55 0.97
CA ALA A 43 -3.42 10.37 0.78
C ALA A 43 -2.92 9.02 1.31
N LEU A 44 -3.65 8.41 2.24
CA LEU A 44 -3.26 7.17 2.93
C LEU A 44 -2.89 6.00 2.00
N PRO A 45 -3.68 5.67 0.95
CA PRO A 45 -3.39 4.54 0.07
C PRO A 45 -2.13 4.78 -0.74
N PHE A 46 -1.84 6.02 -1.11
CA PHE A 46 -0.62 6.36 -1.83
C PHE A 46 0.60 6.23 -0.92
N LEU A 47 0.49 6.71 0.32
CA LEU A 47 1.57 6.61 1.30
C LEU A 47 1.85 5.16 1.72
N SER A 48 0.81 4.32 1.79
CA SER A 48 0.92 2.92 2.19
C SER A 48 1.75 2.10 1.20
N ILE A 49 1.75 2.44 -0.09
CA ILE A 49 2.59 1.79 -1.11
C ILE A 49 4.08 1.95 -0.76
N PHE A 50 4.50 3.15 -0.39
CA PHE A 50 5.89 3.42 0.00
C PHE A 50 6.27 2.68 1.27
N ILE A 51 5.35 2.61 2.24
CA ILE A 51 5.56 1.86 3.48
C ILE A 51 5.71 0.37 3.17
N ALA A 52 4.83 -0.21 2.35
CA ALA A 52 4.90 -1.60 1.94
C ALA A 52 6.21 -1.92 1.23
N LEU A 53 6.66 -1.02 0.33
CA LEU A 53 7.94 -1.16 -0.36
C LEU A 53 9.13 -1.10 0.61
N ALA A 54 9.13 -0.14 1.54
CA ALA A 54 10.17 -0.01 2.55
C ALA A 54 10.24 -1.25 3.47
N VAL A 55 9.08 -1.79 3.86
CA VAL A 55 8.98 -3.03 4.64
C VAL A 55 9.52 -4.21 3.83
N ALA A 56 9.12 -4.35 2.56
CA ALA A 56 9.62 -5.42 1.68
C ALA A 56 11.15 -5.39 1.55
N ILE A 57 11.75 -4.21 1.33
CA ILE A 57 13.20 -4.05 1.27
C ILE A 57 13.86 -4.42 2.61
N ARG A 58 13.28 -3.98 3.73
CA ARG A 58 13.81 -4.30 5.07
C ARG A 58 13.75 -5.79 5.35
N ASP A 59 12.68 -6.45 4.94
CA ASP A 59 12.50 -7.89 5.12
C ASP A 59 13.47 -8.68 4.23
N GLU A 60 13.72 -8.26 3.00
CA GLU A 60 14.79 -8.82 2.16
C GLU A 60 16.17 -8.65 2.79
N GLN A 61 16.47 -7.49 3.36
CA GLN A 61 17.74 -7.25 4.04
C GLN A 61 17.90 -8.12 5.28
N ARG A 62 16.83 -8.29 6.07
CA ARG A 62 16.81 -9.23 7.21
C ARG A 62 16.98 -10.67 6.76
N ALA A 63 16.33 -11.07 5.67
CA ALA A 63 16.48 -12.40 5.09
C ALA A 63 17.91 -12.62 4.57
N LYS A 64 18.53 -11.63 3.92
CA LYS A 64 19.93 -11.68 3.48
C LYS A 64 20.91 -11.72 4.67
N ALA A 65 20.66 -10.96 5.72
CA ALA A 65 21.46 -10.99 6.95
C ALA A 65 21.34 -12.34 7.68
N ALA A 66 20.14 -12.95 7.70
CA ALA A 66 19.92 -14.30 8.22
C ALA A 66 20.58 -15.38 7.34
N ARG A 67 20.60 -15.19 6.02
CA ARG A 67 21.35 -16.05 5.07
C ARG A 67 22.85 -15.79 5.06
N GLY A 68 23.32 -14.69 5.67
CA GLY A 68 24.74 -14.36 5.85
C GLY A 68 25.53 -15.36 6.69
N GLY A 69 24.90 -16.44 7.17
CA GLY A 69 25.55 -17.59 7.80
C GLY A 69 25.14 -18.97 7.24
N ALA A 70 24.32 -19.06 6.18
CA ALA A 70 23.92 -20.34 5.58
C ALA A 70 23.97 -20.25 4.06
N PRO A 71 24.74 -21.11 3.36
CA PRO A 71 24.79 -21.10 1.91
C PRO A 71 23.39 -21.33 1.33
N ALA A 72 23.07 -20.65 0.22
CA ALA A 72 21.83 -20.90 -0.50
C ALA A 72 21.74 -22.40 -0.84
N PRO A 73 20.60 -23.07 -0.60
CA PRO A 73 20.42 -24.45 -1.04
C PRO A 73 20.58 -24.47 -2.56
N ILE A 74 21.52 -25.31 -3.02
CA ILE A 74 21.79 -25.55 -4.42
C ILE A 74 20.50 -26.14 -5.02
N PRO A 75 19.93 -25.57 -6.09
CA PRO A 75 18.81 -26.19 -6.77
C PRO A 75 19.25 -27.58 -7.24
N GLU A 76 18.54 -28.64 -6.81
CA GLU A 76 18.84 -29.97 -7.32
C GLU A 76 18.49 -30.02 -8.81
N PRO A 77 19.35 -30.64 -9.66
CA PRO A 77 19.13 -30.67 -11.09
C PRO A 77 17.87 -31.48 -11.40
N GLY A 78 16.76 -30.80 -11.69
CA GLY A 78 15.49 -31.45 -12.00
C GLY A 78 14.25 -30.56 -11.92
N GLU A 79 14.32 -29.41 -11.25
CA GLU A 79 13.19 -28.46 -11.22
C GLU A 79 13.34 -27.40 -12.33
N PHE A 80 12.85 -27.75 -13.52
CA PHE A 80 12.46 -26.82 -14.57
C PHE A 80 10.95 -26.85 -14.75
#